data_AF-A0A6J7LE97-F1
#
_entry.id   AF-A0A6J7LE97-F1
#
_cell.length_a   1.000
_cell.length_b   1.000
_cell.length_c   1.000
_cell.angle_alpha   90.00
_cell.angle_beta   90.00
_cell.angle_gamma   90.00
#
_symmetry.space_group_name_H-M   'P 1'
#
loop_
_entity.id
_entity.type
_entity.pdbx_description
1 polymer ?
#
loop_
_entity_poly.entity_id
_entity_poly.type
_entity_poly.pdbx_seq_one_letter_code
_entity_poly.pdbx_strand_id
1 'polypeptide(L)' 'MIAGELRTKGVSQDIINEVIEEIDDESEYAQAFLLAQRKYNSISHLDPEVVYRRISGLLARKGYGHGICGKIMRELTNKN' A
#
# COMPACT_ATOMS: atom_id res chain seq x y z
N MET A 1 11.37 -31.77 4.97
CA MET A 1 10.48 -31.09 4.00
C MET A 1 9.13 -30.96 4.67
N ILE A 2 8.64 -29.75 4.97
CA ILE A 2 7.31 -29.17 4.62
C ILE A 2 7.33 -27.72 5.14
N ALA A 3 7.87 -26.80 4.35
CA ALA A 3 7.77 -25.35 4.57
C ALA A 3 7.53 -24.64 3.23
N GLY A 4 6.66 -25.22 2.40
CA GLY A 4 6.54 -24.90 0.98
C GLY A 4 5.12 -24.68 0.48
N GLU A 5 4.11 -24.60 1.36
CA GLU A 5 2.70 -24.59 0.92
C GLU A 5 1.97 -23.25 1.12
N LEU A 6 2.62 -22.21 1.63
CA LEU A 6 1.97 -20.90 1.84
C LEU A 6 2.23 -19.86 0.74
N ARG A 7 3.04 -20.17 -0.29
CA ARG A 7 3.37 -19.18 -1.33
C ARG A 7 2.39 -19.10 -2.49
N THR A 8 1.45 -20.05 -2.60
CA THR A 8 0.66 -20.25 -3.82
C THR A 8 -0.81 -19.85 -3.70
N LYS A 9 -1.30 -19.48 -2.50
CA LYS A 9 -2.73 -19.10 -2.30
C LYS A 9 -2.96 -17.62 -1.93
N GLY A 10 -1.93 -16.85 -1.63
CA GLY A 10 -2.08 -15.45 -1.17
C GLY A 10 -2.06 -14.39 -2.28
N VAL A 11 -1.74 -14.78 -3.52
CA VAL A 11 -1.75 -13.86 -4.67
C VAL A 11 -2.99 -14.14 -5.50
N SER A 12 -4.17 -14.12 -4.87
CA SER A 12 -5.32 -13.67 -5.62
C SER A 12 -4.94 -12.30 -6.14
N GLN A 13 -4.98 -12.18 -7.46
CA GLN A 13 -4.78 -10.96 -8.19
C GLN A 13 -5.74 -9.93 -7.63
N ASP A 14 -5.30 -9.16 -6.64
CA ASP A 14 -6.00 -7.96 -6.25
C ASP A 14 -5.74 -6.96 -7.37
N ILE A 15 -6.62 -7.07 -8.36
CA ILE A 15 -6.95 -6.04 -9.33
C ILE A 15 -7.29 -4.80 -8.52
N ILE A 16 -6.29 -4.00 -8.17
CA ILE A 16 -6.51 -2.66 -7.62
C ILE A 16 -6.52 -1.74 -8.82
N ASN A 17 -7.56 -1.92 -9.64
CA ASN A 17 -8.08 -0.87 -10.49
C ASN A 17 -9.16 -0.18 -9.68
N GLU A 18 -8.73 0.67 -8.75
CA GLU A 18 -9.63 1.62 -8.14
C GLU A 18 -9.10 3.01 -8.48
N VAL A 19 -9.74 3.59 -9.49
CA VAL A 19 -9.58 4.98 -9.89
C VAL A 19 -10.14 5.81 -8.74
N ILE A 20 -9.25 6.24 -7.84
CA ILE A 20 -9.59 7.25 -6.86
C ILE A 20 -9.29 8.61 -7.51
N GLU A 21 -10.29 9.10 -8.24
CA GLU A 21 -10.48 10.51 -8.53
C GLU A 21 -11.09 11.16 -7.29
N GLU A 22 -10.39 12.18 -6.78
CA GLU A 22 -10.89 13.44 -6.21
C GLU A 22 -9.69 14.05 -5.48
N ILE A 23 -9.07 15.05 -6.12
CA ILE A 23 -7.95 15.81 -5.56
C ILE A 23 -8.56 17.10 -5.04
N ASP A 24 -8.77 17.16 -3.72
CA ASP A 24 -9.02 18.39 -2.98
C ASP A 24 -7.70 18.88 -2.36
N ASP A 25 -7.59 20.20 -2.12
CA ASP A 25 -6.40 21.02 -1.83
C ASP A 25 -5.69 20.73 -0.47
N GLU A 26 -5.68 19.48 -0.01
CA GLU A 26 -4.88 19.05 1.13
C GLU A 26 -3.42 18.77 0.69
N SER A 27 -2.44 18.99 1.57
CA SER A 27 -1.02 18.77 1.30
C SER A 27 -0.79 17.41 0.61
N GLU A 28 0.04 17.38 -0.45
CA GLU A 28 0.42 16.17 -1.21
C GLU A 28 0.73 14.97 -0.32
N TYR A 29 1.37 15.20 0.84
CA TYR A 29 1.65 14.18 1.84
C TYR A 29 0.38 13.61 2.50
N ALA A 30 -0.55 14.46 2.92
CA ALA A 30 -1.79 14.05 3.56
C ALA A 30 -2.65 13.20 2.62
N GLN A 31 -2.75 13.61 1.35
CA GLN A 31 -3.45 12.87 0.31
C GLN A 31 -2.82 11.49 0.05
N ALA A 32 -1.48 11.45 -0.10
CA ALA A 32 -0.75 10.19 -0.23
C ALA A 32 -0.94 9.29 1.01
N PHE A 33 -0.92 9.87 2.21
CA PHE A 33 -1.08 9.14 3.47
C PHE A 33 -2.48 8.52 3.58
N LEU A 34 -3.54 9.29 3.31
CA LEU A 34 -4.92 8.79 3.36
C LEU A 34 -5.13 7.65 2.37
N LEU A 35 -4.63 7.80 1.14
CA LEU A 35 -4.70 6.76 0.11
C LEU A 35 -3.99 5.48 0.56
N ALA A 36 -2.75 5.61 1.07
CA ALA A 36 -1.97 4.49 1.56
C ALA A 36 -2.60 3.83 2.80
N GLN A 37 -3.16 4.62 3.73
CA GLN A 37 -3.83 4.13 4.94
C GLN A 37 -5.07 3.30 4.59
N ARG A 38 -5.93 3.81 3.69
CA ARG A 38 -7.11 3.06 3.22
C ARG A 38 -6.68 1.74 2.60
N LYS A 39 -5.64 1.75 1.77
CA LYS A 39 -5.12 0.53 1.17
C LYS A 39 -4.53 -0.40 2.21
N TYR A 40 -3.69 0.09 3.11
CA TYR A 40 -3.05 -0.67 4.18
C TYR A 40 -4.06 -1.41 5.03
N ASN A 41 -5.15 -0.76 5.45
CA ASN A 41 -6.21 -1.41 6.22
C ASN A 41 -6.86 -2.59 5.49
N SER A 42 -6.93 -2.56 4.16
CA SER A 42 -7.48 -3.66 3.35
C SER A 42 -6.52 -4.84 3.14
N ILE A 43 -5.21 -4.64 3.35
CA ILE A 43 -4.19 -5.65 3.03
C ILE A 43 -3.20 -5.90 4.17
N SER A 44 -3.37 -5.29 5.35
CA SER A 44 -2.45 -5.39 6.49
C SER A 44 -2.30 -6.82 7.02
N HIS A 45 -3.25 -7.69 6.71
CA HIS A 45 -3.22 -9.12 7.03
C HIS A 45 -2.31 -9.95 6.08
N LEU A 46 -1.79 -9.35 5.01
CA LEU A 46 -0.87 -9.99 4.08
C LEU A 46 0.58 -9.91 4.59
N ASP A 47 1.47 -10.63 3.90
CA ASP A 47 2.90 -10.54 4.14
C ASP A 47 3.39 -9.07 4.04
N PRO A 48 4.20 -8.57 5.00
CA PRO A 48 4.70 -7.20 4.99
C PRO A 48 5.37 -6.77 3.68
N GLU A 49 6.08 -7.67 3.01
CA GLU A 49 6.72 -7.39 1.72
C GLU A 49 5.68 -7.17 0.61
N VAL A 50 4.60 -7.95 0.64
CA VAL A 50 3.46 -7.81 -0.29
C VAL A 50 2.72 -6.50 -0.03
N VAL A 51 2.51 -6.13 1.23
CA VAL A 51 1.89 -4.86 1.62
C VAL A 51 2.72 -3.68 1.12
N TYR A 52 4.02 -3.69 1.40
CA TYR A 52 4.94 -2.65 0.95
C TYR A 52 4.94 -2.49 -0.58
N ARG A 53 5.04 -3.60 -1.32
CA ARG A 53 5.05 -3.59 -2.79
C ARG A 53 3.76 -3.00 -3.37
N ARG A 54 2.61 -3.37 -2.81
CA ARG A 54 1.29 -2.92 -3.27
C ARG A 54 1.05 -1.44 -2.99
N ILE A 55 1.40 -0.96 -1.79
CA ILE A 55 1.26 0.46 -1.44
C ILE A 55 2.27 1.30 -2.23
N SER A 56 3.51 0.86 -2.37
CA SER A 56 4.51 1.56 -3.19
C SER A 56 4.08 1.69 -4.64
N GLY A 57 3.53 0.62 -5.23
CA GLY A 57 2.99 0.66 -6.58
C GLY A 57 1.78 1.58 -6.73
N LEU A 58 0.88 1.62 -5.73
CA LEU A 58 -0.26 2.53 -5.70
C LEU A 58 0.19 4.00 -5.70
N LEU A 59 1.12 4.34 -4.82
CA LEU A 59 1.62 5.71 -4.67
C LEU A 59 2.43 6.16 -5.89
N ALA A 60 3.27 5.29 -6.46
CA ALA A 60 4.03 5.58 -7.67
C ALA A 60 3.12 5.88 -8.87
N ARG A 61 2.02 5.13 -9.05
CA ARG A 61 1.03 5.40 -10.13
C ARG A 61 0.29 6.73 -9.94
N LYS A 62 0.23 7.25 -8.72
CA LYS A 62 -0.33 8.58 -8.41
C LYS A 62 0.69 9.71 -8.50
N GLY A 63 1.94 9.40 -8.87
CA GLY A 63 3.00 10.39 -9.02
C GLY A 63 3.79 10.68 -7.76
N TYR A 64 3.49 10.00 -6.63
CA TYR A 64 4.20 10.23 -5.39
C TYR A 64 5.59 9.57 -5.41
N GLY A 65 6.61 10.33 -5.05
CA GLY A 65 7.99 9.87 -5.04
C GLY A 65 8.30 8.84 -3.95
N HIS A 66 9.40 8.10 -4.15
CA HIS A 66 9.88 7.07 -3.21
C HIS A 66 10.11 7.59 -1.78
N GLY A 67 10.51 8.86 -1.61
CA GLY A 67 10.70 9.47 -0.29
C GLY A 67 9.39 9.61 0.50
N ILE A 68 8.31 10.05 -0.15
CA ILE A 68 6.97 10.16 0.46
C ILE A 68 6.46 8.75 0.80
N CYS A 69 6.59 7.80 -0.12
CA CYS A 69 6.18 6.42 0.09
C CYS A 69 6.88 5.77 1.31
N GLY A 70 8.21 5.92 1.42
CA GLY A 70 8.96 5.35 2.54
C GLY A 70 8.56 5.94 3.90
N LYS A 71 8.33 7.26 3.94
CA LYS A 71 7.86 7.94 5.16
C LYS A 71 6.47 7.45 5.59
N ILE A 72 5.53 7.38 4.65
CA ILE A 72 4.17 6.90 4.91
C ILE A 72 4.19 5.45 5.38
N MET A 73 4.93 4.57 4.70
CA MET A 73 5.01 3.17 5.10
C MET A 73 5.52 2.99 6.53
N ARG A 74 6.53 3.78 6.94
CA ARG A 74 7.04 3.76 8.31
C ARG A 74 6.00 4.23 9.33
N GLU A 75 5.21 5.26 9.00
CA GLU A 75 4.14 5.73 9.88
C GLU A 75 2.99 4.73 10.01
N LEU A 76 2.65 4.02 8.93
CA LEU A 76 1.59 3.00 8.92
C LEU A 76 1.98 1.75 9.73
N THR A 77 3.22 1.28 9.63
CA THR A 77 3.70 0.13 10.42
C THR A 77 4.00 0.48 11.87
N ASN A 78 4.38 1.72 12.19
CA ASN A 78 4.58 2.15 13.57
C ASN A 78 3.27 2.36 14.35
N LYS A 79 2.11 2.42 13.67
CA LYS A 79 0.79 2.59 14.29
C LYS A 79 0.11 1.27 14.72
N ASN A 80 0.76 0.13 14.52
CA ASN A 80 0.35 -1.20 14.99
C ASN A 80 1.32 -1.72 16.06
#